data_AF-A0AAJ4K7Y3-F1
#
_entry.id   AF-A0AAJ4K7Y3-F1
#
_cell.length_a   1.000
_cell.length_b   1.000
_cell.length_c   1.000
_cell.angle_alpha   90.00
_cell.angle_beta   90.00
_cell.angle_gamma   90.00
#
_symmetry.space_group_name_H-M   'P 1'
#
loop_
_entity.id
_entity.type
_entity.pdbx_description
1 polymer ?
#
loop_
_entity_poly.entity_id
_entity_poly.type
_entity_poly.pdbx_seq_one_letter_code
_entity_poly.pdbx_strand_id
1 'polypeptide(L)' 'MVEANHIEISLALGEAVLEVVQKGQEVSRENLARAMKSKAERESDDERLLDYWRACHILAA' A
#
# COMPACT_ATOMS: atom_id res chain seq x y z
N MET A 1 -16.01 -1.39 12.66
CA MET A 1 -14.68 -2.02 12.53
C MET A 1 -14.33 -2.43 11.10
N VAL A 2 -15.28 -2.89 10.26
CA VAL A 2 -14.99 -3.24 8.85
C VAL A 2 -14.75 -2.01 7.96
N GLU A 3 -15.51 -0.91 8.15
CA GLU A 3 -15.34 0.32 7.35
C GLU A 3 -14.03 1.06 7.62
N ALA A 4 -13.60 1.13 8.89
CA ALA A 4 -12.31 1.73 9.26
C ALA A 4 -11.15 1.04 8.55
N ASN A 5 -11.19 -0.29 8.45
CA ASN A 5 -10.21 -1.08 7.72
C ASN A 5 -10.19 -0.74 6.21
N HIS A 6 -11.33 -0.36 5.62
CA HIS A 6 -11.39 -0.02 4.20
C HIS A 6 -10.81 1.37 3.89
N ILE A 7 -10.93 2.32 4.83
CA ILE A 7 -10.33 3.66 4.69
C ILE A 7 -8.81 3.57 4.75
N GLU A 8 -8.27 2.88 5.76
CA GLU A 8 -6.81 2.77 5.93
C GLU A 8 -6.15 2.00 4.78
N ILE A 9 -6.77 0.92 4.30
CA ILE A 9 -6.32 0.21 3.10
C ILE A 9 -6.36 1.13 1.86
N SER A 10 -7.41 1.95 1.72
CA SER A 10 -7.52 2.88 0.60
C SER A 10 -6.44 3.97 0.66
N LEU A 11 -6.10 4.45 1.85
CA LEU A 11 -5.01 5.39 2.08
C LEU A 11 -3.67 4.76 1.71
N ALA A 12 -3.38 3.55 2.20
CA ALA A 12 -2.17 2.81 1.87
C ALA A 12 -2.00 2.60 0.35
N LEU A 13 -3.07 2.22 -0.34
CA LEU A 13 -3.08 2.10 -1.80
C LEU A 13 -2.85 3.45 -2.49
N GLY A 14 -3.51 4.51 -2.03
CA GLY A 14 -3.34 5.87 -2.57
C GLY A 14 -1.90 6.38 -2.45
N GLU A 15 -1.25 6.13 -1.31
CA GLU A 15 0.16 6.44 -1.11
C GLU A 15 1.06 5.67 -2.08
N ALA A 16 0.79 4.38 -2.31
CA ALA A 16 1.55 3.57 -3.26
C ALA A 16 1.38 4.07 -4.71
N VAL A 17 0.16 4.47 -5.10
CA VAL A 17 -0.09 5.07 -6.43
C VAL A 17 0.71 6.38 -6.58
N LEU A 18 0.67 7.26 -5.59
CA LEU A 18 1.41 8.52 -5.63
C LEU A 18 2.91 8.29 -5.79
N GLU A 19 3.49 7.33 -5.07
CA GLU A 19 4.91 7.01 -5.16
C GLU A 19 5.29 6.48 -6.56
N VAL A 20 4.49 5.58 -7.13
CA VAL A 20 4.70 5.02 -8.48
C VAL A 20 4.63 6.13 -9.53
N VAL A 21 3.62 7.01 -9.44
CA VAL A 21 3.46 8.16 -10.35
C VAL A 21 4.62 9.15 -10.23
N GLN A 22 5.06 9.48 -9.01
CA GLN A 22 6.19 10.38 -8.77
C GLN A 22 7.51 9.83 -9.32
N LYS A 23 7.66 8.50 -9.34
CA LYS A 23 8.82 7.82 -9.96
C LYS A 23 8.73 7.70 -11.48
N GLY A 24 7.63 8.16 -12.10
CA GLY A 24 7.38 8.02 -13.54
C GLY A 24 7.20 6.57 -13.98
N GLN A 25 6.82 5.69 -13.06
CA GLN A 25 6.60 4.27 -13.33
C GLN A 25 5.17 4.02 -13.79
N GLU A 26 4.96 2.95 -14.55
CA GLU A 26 3.63 2.49 -14.90
C GLU A 26 2.84 2.09 -13.64
N VAL A 27 1.59 2.54 -13.55
CA VAL A 27 0.67 2.12 -12.48
C VAL A 27 0.19 0.69 -12.78
N SER A 28 0.95 -0.28 -12.30
CA SER A 28 0.66 -1.71 -12.42
C SER A 28 0.59 -2.36 -11.03
N ARG A 29 -0.09 -3.51 -10.93
CA ARG A 29 -0.17 -4.28 -9.67
C ARG A 29 1.22 -4.61 -9.12
N GLU A 30 2.18 -4.95 -9.98
CA GLU A 30 3.55 -5.25 -9.59
C GLU A 30 4.26 -4.02 -8.98
N ASN A 31 4.17 -2.86 -9.63
CA ASN A 31 4.83 -1.65 -9.15
C ASN A 31 4.20 -1.15 -7.84
N LEU A 32 2.88 -1.25 -7.71
CA LEU A 32 2.17 -0.92 -6.48
C LEU A 32 2.57 -1.86 -5.33
N ALA A 33 2.65 -3.17 -5.58
CA ALA A 33 3.09 -4.14 -4.58
C ALA A 33 4.54 -3.89 -4.14
N ARG A 34 5.43 -3.53 -5.08
CA ARG A 34 6.82 -3.17 -4.78
C ARG A 34 6.92 -1.89 -3.94
N ALA A 35 6.17 -0.85 -4.29
CA ALA A 35 6.13 0.40 -3.51
C ALA A 35 5.62 0.16 -2.09
N MET A 36 4.55 -0.62 -1.96
CA MET A 36 3.93 -0.90 -0.67
C MET A 36 4.79 -1.81 0.22
N LYS A 37 5.49 -2.79 -0.37
CA LYS A 37 6.53 -3.55 0.34
C LYS A 37 7.64 -2.63 0.87
N SER A 38 8.13 -1.69 0.06
CA SER A 38 9.17 -0.76 0.48
C SER A 38 8.70 0.19 1.61
N LYS A 39 7.41 0.54 1.64
CA LYS A 39 6.80 1.32 2.73
C LYS A 39 6.69 0.49 4.00
N ALA A 40 6.17 -0.73 3.91
CA ALA A 40 6.07 -1.65 5.02
C ALA A 40 7.44 -1.92 5.69
N GLU A 41 8.51 -2.11 4.89
CA GLU A 41 9.87 -2.33 5.42
C GLU A 41 10.44 -1.14 6.22
N ARG A 42 9.86 0.05 6.07
CA ARG A 42 10.30 1.30 6.74
C ARG A 42 9.32 1.79 7.79
N GLU A 43 8.17 1.14 7.91
CA GLU A 43 7.12 1.53 8.85
C GLU A 43 7.43 0.96 10.24
N SER A 44 7.37 1.83 11.24
CA SER A 44 7.62 1.47 12.65
C SER A 44 6.33 1.33 13.45
N ASP A 45 5.21 1.80 12.91
CA ASP A 45 3.89 1.67 13.51
C ASP A 45 3.25 0.33 13.09
N ASP A 46 2.96 -0.51 14.07
CA ASP A 46 2.44 -1.87 13.84
C ASP A 46 1.05 -1.88 13.18
N GLU A 47 0.20 -0.88 13.43
CA GLU A 47 -1.14 -0.78 12.83
C GLU A 47 -1.01 -0.40 11.36
N ARG A 48 -0.20 0.62 11.04
CA ARG A 48 0.09 1.02 9.65
C ARG A 48 0.78 -0.08 8.87
N LEU A 49 1.69 -0.81 9.51
CA LEU A 49 2.35 -1.97 8.90
C LEU A 49 1.31 -3.01 8.48
N LEU A 50 0.34 -3.31 9.34
CA LEU A 50 -0.73 -4.24 9.06
C LEU A 50 -1.59 -3.80 7.86
N ASP A 51 -1.85 -2.50 7.74
CA ASP A 51 -2.62 -1.94 6.63
C ASP A 51 -1.88 -2.06 5.29
N TYR A 52 -0.57 -1.79 5.27
CA TYR A 52 0.25 -2.05 4.07
C TYR A 52 0.27 -3.53 3.67
N TRP A 53 0.31 -4.46 4.64
CA TRP A 53 0.23 -5.89 4.34
C TRP A 53 -1.14 -6.30 3.77
N ARG A 54 -2.24 -5.77 4.32
CA ARG A 54 -3.60 -6.01 3.80
C ARG A 54 -3.75 -5.47 2.39
N ALA A 55 -3.28 -4.26 2.13
CA ALA A 55 -3.30 -3.65 0.81
C ALA A 55 -2.44 -4.44 -0.19
N CYS A 56 -1.26 -4.94 0.22
CA CYS A 56 -0.42 -5.83 -0.59
C CYS A 56 -1.16 -7.12 -0.96
N HIS A 57 -1.91 -7.72 -0.03
CA HIS A 57 -2.68 -8.93 -0.28
C HIS A 57 -3.77 -8.73 -1.34
N ILE A 58 -4.42 -7.57 -1.34
CA ILE A 58 -5.42 -7.22 -2.37
C ILE A 58 -4.80 -7.14 -3.77
N LEU A 59 -3.56 -6.64 -3.87
CA LEU A 59 -2.86 -6.54 -5.16
C LEU A 59 -2.37 -7.89 -5.70
N ALA A 60 -2.12 -8.85 -4.80
CA ALA A 60 -1.64 -10.19 -5.14
C ALA A 60 -2.76 -11.17 -5.54
N ALA A 61 -4.03 -10.81 -5.34
CA ALA A 61 -5.22 -11.58 -5.71
C ALA A 61 -5.68 -11.29 -7.15
#